data_AF-G9NI55-F1
#
_entry.id   AF-G9NI55-F1
#
_cell.length_a   1.000
_cell.length_b   1.000
_cell.length_c   1.000
_cell.angle_alpha   90.00
_cell.angle_beta   90.00
_cell.angle_gamma   90.00
#
_symmetry.space_group_name_H-M   'P 1'
#
loop_
_entity.id
_entity.type
_entity.pdbx_description
1 polymer ?
#
loop_
_entity_poly.entity_id
_entity_poly.type
_entity_poly.pdbx_seq_one_letter_code
_entity_poly.pdbx_strand_id
1 'polypeptide(L)'
;CFRCEKSYKTRLAWHQHIADSCRHNMCPKCDWLDYDTEEELREHMTDEHNSCCVCNRCFTCPSGLKNHHLVHWIRTAECYSCHGSFASKSAVILHLEQGACESGVRLQHIDYCAKACHSAQWYLHAGGGYKCPTCDWRFRFMSALVQHVESDSCDEAMRWKNDPLAIFFRFIKTSI
;
A
#
# COMPACT_ATOMS: atom_id res chain seq x y z
N CYS A 1 19.52 -20.47 -28.32
CA CYS A 1 18.17 -20.25 -27.78
C CYS A 1 17.21 -21.09 -28.60
N PHE A 2 16.64 -22.13 -27.98
CA PHE A 2 15.75 -23.07 -28.66
C PHE A 2 14.44 -22.39 -29.08
N ARG A 3 13.81 -21.61 -28.19
CA ARG A 3 12.57 -20.87 -28.46
C ARG A 3 12.67 -19.76 -29.53
N CYS A 4 13.86 -19.21 -29.75
CA CYS A 4 14.09 -18.14 -30.73
C CYS A 4 14.90 -18.58 -31.96
N GLU A 5 15.32 -19.85 -32.03
CA GLU A 5 16.20 -20.40 -33.08
C GLU A 5 17.49 -19.58 -33.32
N LYS A 6 17.97 -18.88 -32.28
CA LYS A 6 19.17 -18.01 -32.35
C LYS A 6 20.38 -18.65 -31.68
N SER A 7 21.54 -18.52 -32.30
CA SER A 7 22.83 -18.93 -31.73
C SER A 7 23.58 -17.71 -31.15
N TYR A 8 24.38 -17.95 -30.11
CA TYR A 8 25.12 -16.91 -29.40
C TYR A 8 26.58 -17.35 -29.26
N LYS A 9 27.51 -16.41 -29.47
CA LYS A 9 28.95 -16.69 -29.47
C LYS A 9 29.51 -16.98 -28.07
N THR A 10 28.85 -16.49 -27.01
CA THR A 10 29.28 -16.67 -25.62
C THR A 10 28.07 -16.96 -24.72
N ARG A 11 28.31 -17.66 -23.60
CA ARG A 11 27.27 -17.96 -22.59
C ARG A 11 26.69 -16.69 -21.98
N LEU A 12 27.49 -15.64 -21.80
CA LEU A 12 27.03 -14.34 -21.32
C LEU A 12 26.07 -13.66 -22.31
N ALA A 13 26.39 -13.67 -23.61
CA ALA A 13 25.51 -13.12 -24.63
C ALA A 13 24.17 -13.88 -24.71
N TRP A 14 24.21 -15.19 -24.47
CA TRP A 14 22.99 -15.99 -24.34
C TRP A 14 22.19 -15.63 -23.08
N HIS A 15 22.82 -15.51 -21.90
CA HIS A 15 22.17 -15.08 -20.65
C HIS A 15 21.51 -13.70 -20.78
N GLN A 16 22.17 -12.76 -21.44
CA GLN A 16 21.61 -11.42 -21.63
C GLN A 16 20.37 -11.46 -22.54
N HIS A 17 20.44 -12.23 -23.64
CA HIS A 17 19.30 -12.42 -24.52
C HIS A 17 18.07 -12.99 -23.81
N ILE A 18 18.24 -14.01 -22.96
CA ILE A 18 17.12 -14.64 -22.24
C ILE A 18 16.58 -13.73 -21.13
N ALA A 19 17.45 -12.97 -20.43
CA ALA A 19 17.03 -12.02 -19.40
C ALA A 19 16.25 -10.82 -19.97
N ASP A 20 16.62 -10.34 -21.16
CA ASP A 20 15.97 -9.19 -21.80
C ASP A 20 14.69 -9.58 -22.57
N SER A 21 14.42 -10.86 -22.76
CA SER A 21 13.31 -11.34 -23.58
C SER A 21 12.14 -11.82 -22.73
N CYS A 22 11.05 -11.06 -22.74
CA CYS A 22 9.77 -11.41 -22.10
C CYS A 22 9.04 -12.62 -22.73
N ARG A 23 9.63 -13.28 -23.74
CA ARG A 23 9.02 -14.45 -24.43
C ARG A 23 9.55 -15.79 -23.92
N HIS A 24 10.38 -15.77 -22.88
CA HIS A 24 10.94 -16.97 -22.26
C HIS A 24 10.48 -17.06 -20.82
N ASN A 25 9.94 -18.21 -20.42
CA ASN A 25 9.60 -18.48 -19.03
C ASN A 25 10.76 -19.25 -18.40
N MET A 26 11.95 -18.65 -18.34
CA MET A 26 13.16 -19.32 -17.84
C MET A 26 13.56 -18.82 -16.45
N CYS A 27 13.87 -19.73 -15.55
CA CYS A 27 14.29 -19.39 -14.19
C CYS A 27 15.80 -19.04 -14.13
N PRO A 28 16.19 -17.78 -13.83
CA PRO A 28 17.60 -17.38 -13.77
C PRO A 28 18.38 -18.01 -12.60
N LYS A 29 17.68 -18.68 -11.67
CA LYS A 29 18.24 -19.27 -10.45
C LYS A 29 18.42 -20.79 -10.53
N CYS A 30 17.78 -21.44 -11.49
CA CYS A 30 17.82 -22.90 -11.68
C CYS A 30 18.48 -23.29 -13.01
N ASP A 31 19.68 -22.75 -13.27
CA ASP A 31 20.43 -22.92 -14.54
C ASP A 31 19.55 -22.72 -15.79
N TRP A 32 18.65 -21.73 -15.72
CA TRP A 32 17.74 -21.35 -16.81
C TRP A 32 16.77 -22.45 -17.21
N LEU A 33 16.26 -23.20 -16.23
CA LEU A 33 15.16 -24.15 -16.41
C LEU A 33 13.98 -23.44 -17.09
N ASP A 34 13.48 -24.06 -18.16
CA ASP A 34 12.48 -23.52 -19.08
C ASP A 34 11.10 -24.08 -18.76
N TYR A 35 10.11 -23.21 -18.60
CA TYR A 35 8.72 -23.54 -18.31
C TYR A 35 7.83 -23.25 -19.52
N ASP A 36 6.76 -24.02 -19.70
CA ASP A 36 5.88 -23.84 -20.85
C ASP A 36 5.04 -22.58 -20.72
N THR A 37 4.65 -22.22 -19.50
CA THR A 37 3.85 -21.03 -19.19
C THR A 37 4.52 -20.08 -18.20
N GLU A 38 4.12 -18.80 -18.24
CA GLU A 38 4.56 -17.79 -17.26
C GLU A 38 4.07 -18.12 -15.85
N GLU A 39 2.89 -18.75 -15.75
CA GLU A 39 2.30 -19.16 -14.47
C GLU A 39 3.12 -20.25 -13.78
N GLU A 40 3.55 -21.27 -14.52
CA GLU A 40 4.43 -22.33 -13.99
C GLU A 40 5.77 -21.76 -13.52
N LEU A 41 6.37 -20.83 -14.27
CA LEU A 41 7.57 -20.12 -13.82
C LEU A 41 7.30 -19.33 -12.53
N ARG A 42 6.16 -18.65 -12.44
CA ARG A 42 5.79 -17.84 -11.27
C ARG A 42 5.56 -18.72 -10.03
N GLU A 43 4.93 -19.88 -10.18
CA GLU A 43 4.75 -20.87 -9.12
C GLU A 43 6.09 -21.44 -8.67
N HIS A 44 6.94 -21.87 -9.61
CA HIS A 44 8.30 -22.30 -9.31
C HIS A 44 9.10 -21.25 -8.54
N MET A 45 9.08 -19.99 -8.99
CA MET A 45 9.79 -18.91 -8.32
C MET A 45 9.24 -18.66 -6.90
N THR A 46 7.94 -18.87 -6.68
CA THR A 46 7.31 -18.74 -5.36
C THR A 46 7.74 -19.87 -4.44
N ASP A 47 7.68 -21.11 -4.91
CA ASP A 47 7.87 -22.31 -4.10
C ASP A 47 9.34 -22.64 -3.85
N GLU A 48 10.18 -22.57 -4.90
CA GLU A 48 11.59 -22.98 -4.83
C GLU A 48 12.53 -21.82 -4.43
N HIS A 49 12.09 -20.58 -4.61
CA HIS A 49 12.94 -19.40 -4.38
C HIS A 49 12.37 -18.39 -3.41
N ASN A 50 11.22 -18.69 -2.78
CA ASN A 50 10.49 -17.77 -1.92
C ASN A 50 10.35 -16.40 -2.58
N SER A 51 10.02 -16.36 -3.87
CA SER A 51 9.87 -15.12 -4.63
C SER A 51 8.45 -14.60 -4.51
N CYS A 52 8.32 -13.29 -4.29
CA CYS A 52 7.03 -12.66 -4.34
C CYS A 52 6.51 -12.60 -5.78
N CYS A 53 5.34 -13.20 -6.03
CA CYS A 53 4.68 -13.15 -7.33
C CYS A 53 4.22 -11.74 -7.77
N VAL A 54 4.24 -10.75 -6.88
CA VAL A 54 3.80 -9.38 -7.16
C VAL A 54 4.97 -8.46 -7.52
N CYS A 55 6.11 -8.56 -6.84
CA CYS A 55 7.28 -7.71 -7.08
C CYS A 55 8.57 -8.44 -7.43
N ASN A 56 8.52 -9.77 -7.59
CA ASN A 56 9.65 -10.64 -7.91
C ASN A 56 10.82 -10.59 -6.91
N ARG A 57 10.58 -10.06 -5.70
CA ARG A 57 11.58 -10.04 -4.63
C ARG A 57 11.70 -11.43 -4.00
N CYS A 58 12.91 -11.94 -3.94
CA CYS A 58 13.20 -13.23 -3.31
C CYS A 58 13.56 -13.08 -1.83
N PHE A 59 13.16 -14.07 -1.04
CA PHE A 59 13.42 -14.14 0.38
C PHE A 59 14.27 -15.37 0.71
N THR A 60 15.02 -15.31 1.80
CA THR A 60 15.86 -16.43 2.26
C THR A 60 15.05 -17.55 2.91
N CYS A 61 13.79 -17.29 3.28
CA CYS A 61 12.93 -18.26 3.93
C CYS A 61 11.43 -18.00 3.64
N PRO A 62 10.58 -19.04 3.74
CA PRO A 62 9.14 -18.91 3.51
C PRO A 62 8.45 -17.94 4.48
N SER A 63 8.91 -17.87 5.73
CA SER A 63 8.37 -16.91 6.72
C SER A 63 8.67 -15.46 6.34
N GLY A 64 9.82 -15.20 5.73
CA GLY A 64 10.18 -13.89 5.19
C GLY A 64 9.26 -13.46 4.04
N LEU A 65 8.98 -14.38 3.10
CA LEU A 65 8.02 -14.16 2.03
C LEU A 65 6.60 -13.93 2.58
N LYS A 66 6.15 -14.76 3.53
CA LYS A 66 4.84 -14.64 4.17
C LYS A 66 4.64 -13.27 4.84
N ASN A 67 5.64 -12.80 5.59
CA ASN A 67 5.60 -11.46 6.19
C ASN A 67 5.67 -10.36 5.13
N HIS A 68 6.43 -10.56 4.06
CA HIS A 68 6.51 -9.59 2.96
C HIS A 68 5.20 -9.44 2.18
N HIS A 69 4.40 -10.50 2.05
CA HIS A 69 3.06 -10.38 1.45
C HIS A 69 2.19 -9.35 2.18
N LEU A 70 2.45 -9.10 3.48
CA LEU A 70 1.79 -8.01 4.21
C LEU A 70 2.15 -6.63 3.64
N VAL A 71 3.33 -6.43 3.06
CA VAL A 71 3.72 -5.16 2.42
C VAL A 71 2.91 -4.90 1.15
N HIS A 72 2.62 -5.93 0.37
CA HIS A 72 1.69 -5.82 -0.77
C HIS A 72 0.26 -5.58 -0.33
N TRP A 73 -0.10 -6.10 0.83
CA TRP A 73 -1.38 -5.82 1.48
C TRP A 73 -1.43 -4.41 2.13
N ILE A 74 -0.27 -3.83 2.49
CA ILE A 74 -0.11 -2.58 3.26
C ILE A 74 0.53 -1.47 2.40
N ARG A 75 -0.08 -1.18 1.24
CA ARG A 75 0.04 0.12 0.56
C ARG A 75 -1.34 0.50 0.04
N THR A 76 -2.14 1.07 0.92
CA THR A 76 -3.58 1.25 0.70
C THR A 76 -3.98 2.72 0.45
N ALA A 77 -3.12 3.69 0.80
CA ALA A 77 -3.48 5.10 0.77
C ALA A 77 -2.36 5.99 0.21
N GLU A 78 -2.68 6.68 -0.89
CA GLU A 78 -1.87 7.76 -1.45
C GLU A 78 -2.17 9.07 -0.73
N CYS A 79 -1.17 9.95 -0.63
CA CYS A 79 -1.41 11.32 -0.19
C CYS A 79 -2.35 12.03 -1.16
N TYR A 80 -3.23 12.86 -0.62
CA TYR A 80 -4.22 13.59 -1.44
C TYR A 80 -3.61 14.71 -2.29
N SER A 81 -2.41 15.17 -1.94
CA SER A 81 -1.80 16.37 -2.56
C SER A 81 -0.34 16.20 -2.96
N CYS A 82 0.25 15.02 -2.76
CA CYS A 82 1.60 14.69 -3.22
C CYS A 82 1.66 13.23 -3.70
N HIS A 83 2.80 12.82 -4.26
CA HIS A 83 3.00 11.46 -4.78
C HIS A 83 3.42 10.44 -3.70
N GLY A 84 3.30 10.78 -2.41
CA GLY A 84 3.66 9.90 -1.31
C GLY A 84 2.66 8.75 -1.13
N SER A 85 3.15 7.54 -0.86
CA SER A 85 2.33 6.35 -0.59
C SER A 85 2.57 5.81 0.82
N PHE A 86 1.49 5.48 1.52
CA PHE A 86 1.53 5.14 2.95
C PHE A 86 0.85 3.80 3.24
N ALA A 87 1.20 3.25 4.41
CA ALA A 87 0.70 1.99 4.91
C ALA A 87 -0.80 2.02 5.26
N SER A 88 -1.31 3.17 5.71
CA SER A 88 -2.67 3.34 6.23
C SER A 88 -3.19 4.77 6.01
N LYS A 89 -4.50 4.99 6.22
CA LYS A 89 -5.07 6.34 6.16
C LYS A 89 -4.60 7.20 7.32
N SER A 90 -4.43 6.61 8.51
CA SER A 90 -3.85 7.31 9.66
C SER A 90 -2.44 7.83 9.37
N ALA A 91 -1.62 7.05 8.65
CA ALA A 91 -0.28 7.46 8.24
C ALA A 91 -0.28 8.62 7.22
N VAL A 92 -1.23 8.64 6.27
CA VAL A 92 -1.41 9.80 5.36
C VAL A 92 -1.75 11.05 6.14
N ILE A 93 -2.73 10.98 7.05
CA ILE A 93 -3.15 12.14 7.83
C ILE A 93 -2.03 12.61 8.76
N LEU A 94 -1.29 11.70 9.39
CA LEU A 94 -0.15 12.05 10.24
C LEU A 94 0.94 12.78 9.45
N HIS A 95 1.24 12.32 8.23
CA HIS A 95 2.17 12.98 7.32
C HIS A 95 1.74 14.42 6.99
N LEU A 96 0.45 14.64 6.74
CA LEU A 96 -0.12 15.97 6.52
C LEU A 96 -0.09 16.82 7.80
N GLU A 97 -0.49 16.28 8.95
CA GLU A 97 -0.51 16.99 10.24
C GLU A 97 0.87 17.47 10.66
N GLN A 98 1.92 16.66 10.42
CA GLN A 98 3.32 17.03 10.69
C GLN A 98 3.88 18.08 9.73
N GLY A 99 3.16 18.41 8.66
CA GLY A 99 3.63 19.32 7.62
C GLY A 99 4.81 18.76 6.83
N ALA A 100 4.94 17.43 6.78
CA ALA A 100 5.96 16.74 5.98
C ALA A 100 5.60 16.67 4.50
N CYS A 101 4.40 17.15 4.12
CA CYS A 101 3.94 17.17 2.73
C CYS A 101 4.52 18.34 1.96
N GLU A 102 5.14 18.05 0.82
CA GLU A 102 5.73 19.05 -0.07
C GLU A 102 4.71 20.03 -0.66
N SER A 103 3.43 19.64 -0.72
CA SER A 103 2.35 20.52 -1.18
C SER A 103 2.03 21.67 -0.21
N GLY A 104 2.63 21.67 0.99
CA GLY A 104 2.41 22.69 2.02
C GLY A 104 1.14 22.49 2.85
N VAL A 105 0.45 21.38 2.65
CA VAL A 105 -0.71 20.96 3.46
C VAL A 105 -0.25 20.60 4.87
N ARG A 106 -0.96 21.10 5.87
CA ARG A 106 -0.59 21.03 7.30
C ARG A 106 -1.82 20.75 8.16
N LEU A 107 -1.61 20.50 9.45
CA LEU A 107 -2.66 20.31 10.46
C LEU A 107 -3.85 21.28 10.33
N GLN A 108 -3.61 22.57 10.11
CA GLN A 108 -4.68 23.57 10.00
C GLN A 108 -5.63 23.32 8.81
N HIS A 109 -5.12 22.78 7.70
CA HIS A 109 -5.95 22.40 6.55
C HIS A 109 -6.82 21.19 6.89
N ILE A 110 -6.27 20.21 7.61
CA ILE A 110 -6.99 19.02 8.07
C ILE A 110 -8.12 19.42 9.03
N ASP A 111 -7.82 20.28 10.00
CA ASP A 111 -8.78 20.83 10.96
C ASP A 111 -9.90 21.61 10.26
N TYR A 112 -9.54 22.43 9.26
CA TYR A 112 -10.51 23.17 8.46
C TYR A 112 -11.43 22.20 7.69
N CYS A 113 -10.85 21.23 6.97
CA CYS A 113 -11.63 20.24 6.22
C CYS A 113 -12.54 19.42 7.13
N ALA A 114 -12.05 19.01 8.31
CA ALA A 114 -12.83 18.26 9.28
C ALA A 114 -14.03 19.06 9.80
N LYS A 115 -13.87 20.37 10.04
CA LYS A 115 -14.96 21.25 10.48
C LYS A 115 -15.94 21.59 9.37
N ALA A 116 -15.47 21.71 8.12
CA ALA A 116 -16.30 22.03 6.96
C ALA A 116 -17.11 20.82 6.45
N CYS A 117 -16.71 19.61 6.80
CA CYS A 117 -17.38 18.39 6.36
C CYS A 117 -18.75 18.22 7.04
N HIS A 118 -19.78 17.83 6.29
CA HIS A 118 -21.14 17.67 6.84
C HIS A 118 -21.25 16.54 7.89
N SER A 119 -20.31 15.60 7.94
CA SER A 119 -20.26 14.57 8.98
C SER A 119 -19.55 14.99 10.27
N ALA A 120 -19.09 16.25 10.37
CA ALA A 120 -18.31 16.78 11.50
C ALA A 120 -18.94 16.52 12.87
N GLN A 121 -20.27 16.61 12.99
CA GLN A 121 -20.98 16.41 14.26
C GLN A 121 -20.73 15.05 14.92
N TRP A 122 -20.33 14.04 14.13
CA TRP A 122 -20.15 12.67 14.60
C TRP A 122 -18.77 12.41 15.20
N TYR A 123 -17.73 13.09 14.69
CA TYR A 123 -16.35 12.87 15.11
C TYR A 123 -15.67 14.09 15.72
N LEU A 124 -16.36 15.24 15.82
CA LEU A 124 -15.90 16.38 16.62
C LEU A 124 -16.61 16.38 17.99
N HIS A 125 -15.95 16.94 19.01
CA HIS A 125 -16.56 17.13 20.31
C HIS A 125 -16.57 18.60 20.74
N ALA A 126 -17.53 18.95 21.61
CA ALA A 126 -17.59 20.27 22.23
C ALA A 126 -16.31 20.52 23.04
N GLY A 127 -15.59 21.59 22.73
CA GLY A 127 -14.25 21.89 23.27
C GLY A 127 -13.09 21.75 22.27
N GLY A 128 -13.37 21.28 21.04
CA GLY A 128 -12.37 21.11 19.99
C GLY A 128 -11.63 19.76 20.11
N GLY A 129 -11.06 19.29 19.00
CA GLY A 129 -10.51 17.93 18.90
C GLY A 129 -11.51 16.93 18.35
N TYR A 130 -11.13 15.65 18.41
CA TYR A 130 -11.81 14.56 17.73
C TYR A 130 -12.35 13.53 18.71
N LYS A 131 -13.42 12.84 18.34
CA LYS A 131 -13.97 11.72 19.12
C LYS A 131 -14.40 10.56 18.21
N CYS A 132 -14.37 9.35 18.75
CA CYS A 132 -14.91 8.19 18.07
C CYS A 132 -16.45 8.24 18.05
N PRO A 133 -17.12 8.03 16.89
CA PRO A 133 -18.58 8.07 16.82
C PRO A 133 -19.31 7.00 17.63
N THR A 134 -18.67 5.84 17.89
CA THR A 134 -19.32 4.70 18.56
C THR A 134 -18.95 4.57 20.04
N CYS A 135 -17.69 4.79 20.40
CA CYS A 135 -17.21 4.63 21.78
C CYS A 135 -16.98 5.95 22.52
N ASP A 136 -17.19 7.10 21.86
CA ASP A 136 -17.00 8.47 22.37
C ASP A 136 -15.59 8.79 22.93
N TRP A 137 -14.61 7.91 22.72
CA TRP A 137 -13.22 8.15 23.12
C TRP A 137 -12.65 9.36 22.39
N ARG A 138 -11.85 10.16 23.09
CA ARG A 138 -11.37 11.47 22.61
C ARG A 138 -9.92 11.44 22.16
N PHE A 139 -9.63 12.20 21.13
CA PHE A 139 -8.33 12.32 20.49
C PHE A 139 -8.00 13.77 20.20
N ARG A 140 -6.72 14.13 20.37
CA ARG A 140 -6.23 15.46 20.00
C ARG A 140 -6.15 15.64 18.48
N PHE A 141 -5.80 14.58 17.75
CA PHE A 141 -5.50 14.61 16.32
C PHE A 141 -6.39 13.66 15.54
N MET A 142 -6.61 13.99 14.26
CA MET A 142 -7.42 13.16 13.37
C MET A 142 -6.70 11.84 13.09
N SER A 143 -5.37 11.87 12.93
CA SER A 143 -4.55 10.66 12.76
C SER A 143 -4.75 9.65 13.89
N ALA A 144 -4.82 10.12 15.14
CA ALA A 144 -5.01 9.27 16.32
C ALA A 144 -6.41 8.64 16.36
N LEU A 145 -7.45 9.39 16.01
CA LEU A 145 -8.80 8.84 15.87
C LEU A 145 -8.85 7.77 14.77
N VAL A 146 -8.27 8.04 13.61
CA VAL A 146 -8.25 7.10 12.48
C VAL A 146 -7.48 5.84 12.85
N GLN A 147 -6.34 5.98 13.54
CA GLN A 147 -5.55 4.84 14.03
C GLN A 147 -6.34 3.99 15.02
N HIS A 148 -7.09 4.61 15.94
CA HIS A 148 -7.98 3.90 16.85
C HIS A 148 -8.99 3.03 16.11
N VAL A 149 -9.65 3.58 15.09
CA VAL A 149 -10.62 2.87 14.24
C VAL A 149 -9.97 1.80 13.37
N GLU A 150 -8.73 2.01 12.89
CA GLU A 150 -7.98 1.01 12.12
C GLU A 150 -7.45 -0.15 12.98
N SER A 151 -7.31 0.04 14.29
CA SER A 151 -6.73 -0.94 15.22
C SER A 151 -7.72 -1.95 15.81
N ASP A 152 -8.96 -1.98 15.30
CA ASP A 152 -10.08 -2.78 15.85
C ASP A 152 -10.33 -2.56 17.36
N SER A 153 -9.91 -1.40 17.90
CA SER A 153 -10.08 -1.05 19.32
C SER A 153 -11.52 -0.65 19.69
N CYS A 154 -12.42 -0.59 18.72
CA CYS A 154 -13.83 -0.21 18.88
C CYS A 154 -14.68 -0.77 17.74
N ASP A 155 -16.00 -0.67 17.87
CA ASP A 155 -16.96 -1.11 16.85
C ASP A 155 -17.15 -0.10 15.70
N GLU A 156 -16.47 1.06 15.74
CA GLU A 156 -16.44 1.96 14.57
C GLU A 156 -15.66 1.30 13.43
N ALA A 157 -16.16 1.48 12.21
CA ALA A 157 -15.47 1.03 11.01
C ALA A 157 -15.56 2.12 9.92
N MET A 158 -14.60 2.12 9.00
CA MET A 158 -14.64 2.96 7.79
C MET A 158 -14.98 2.13 6.55
N ARG A 159 -15.89 1.15 6.73
CA ARG A 159 -16.17 0.09 5.74
C ARG A 159 -17.26 0.51 4.77
N TRP A 160 -18.17 1.38 5.18
CA TRP A 160 -19.33 1.79 4.40
C TRP A 160 -19.22 3.25 3.94
N LYS A 161 -19.78 3.52 2.76
CA LYS A 161 -19.72 4.85 2.12
C LYS A 161 -20.28 5.96 3.02
N ASN A 162 -21.24 5.65 3.88
CA ASN A 162 -21.94 6.62 4.73
C ASN A 162 -21.34 6.76 6.13
N ASP A 163 -20.26 6.03 6.44
CA ASP A 163 -19.59 6.16 7.73
C ASP A 163 -19.02 7.59 7.87
N PRO A 164 -19.12 8.24 9.04
CA PRO A 164 -18.72 9.64 9.21
C PRO A 164 -17.28 9.91 8.77
N LEU A 165 -16.37 9.00 9.11
CA LEU A 165 -14.96 9.06 8.75
C LEU A 165 -14.73 8.75 7.26
N ALA A 166 -15.49 7.84 6.66
CA ALA A 166 -15.42 7.58 5.21
C ALA A 166 -15.91 8.77 4.38
N ILE A 167 -16.92 9.50 4.87
CA ILE A 167 -17.37 10.78 4.29
C ILE A 167 -16.25 11.82 4.36
N PHE A 168 -15.60 11.97 5.52
CA PHE A 168 -14.48 12.89 5.69
C PHE A 168 -13.34 12.60 4.71
N PHE A 169 -12.94 11.34 4.56
CA PHE A 169 -11.87 10.96 3.62
C PHE A 169 -12.21 11.22 2.15
N ARG A 170 -13.49 11.16 1.77
CA ARG A 170 -13.92 11.57 0.43
C ARG A 170 -13.88 13.08 0.27
N PHE A 171 -14.33 13.81 1.29
CA PHE A 171 -14.34 15.28 1.28
C PHE A 171 -12.92 15.85 1.18
N ILE A 172 -12.00 15.39 2.02
CA ILE A 172 -10.61 15.88 2.02
C ILE A 172 -9.90 15.60 0.69
N LYS A 173 -10.12 14.43 0.07
CA LYS A 173 -9.58 14.10 -1.25
C LYS A 173 -10.03 15.04 -2.36
N THR A 174 -11.17 15.71 -2.19
CA THR A 174 -11.69 16.69 -3.17
C THR A 174 -11.37 18.14 -2.81
N SER A 175 -10.85 18.38 -1.60
CA SER A 175 -10.65 19.72 -1.04
C SER A 175 -9.18 20.16 -1.03
N ILE A 176 -8.26 19.25 -1.34
CA ILE A 176 -6.80 19.45 -1.33
C ILE A 176 -6.17 18.73 -2.52
#